data_AF-A0A150QJH8-F1
#
_entry.id   AF-A0A150QJH8-F1
#
_cell.length_a   1.000
_cell.length_b   1.000
_cell.length_c   1.000
_cell.angle_alpha   90.00
_cell.angle_beta   90.00
_cell.angle_gamma   90.00
#
_symmetry.space_group_name_H-M   'P 1'
#
loop_
_entity.id
_entity.type
_entity.pdbx_description
1 polymer ?
#
loop_
_entity_poly.entity_id
_entity_poly.type
_entity_poly.pdbx_seq_one_letter_code
_entity_poly.pdbx_strand_id
1 'polypeptide(L)'
;MLKALLHGKLRRVAVGVDEESDGDTLEEGSAQGTATDGLTELEDPLTSMVFERLAYLPAELAWAILRGASRPLGDGPPMPAIPPAGAPSWSFWPSLRPGDRGRNKVRVEPDVLVSWGDTLLLIEAKHRGFQDPAQWVEQIRAARAMPAHSEKQLWLIAVGGIVMQEGHGHLARVRRDVASDVAGVLTIRWEDLREVLYPIEASTRASPQSAVLRDMAAALEAWGYRRKTWFSSLPAVTERPGSEDSVGMIQGWRIR
;
A
#
# COMPACT_ATOMS: atom_id res chain seq x y z
N MET A 1 10.61 5.49 2.04
CA MET A 1 11.04 6.15 0.77
C MET A 1 12.42 5.74 0.30
N LEU A 2 13.31 5.27 1.20
CA LEU A 2 14.71 5.06 0.85
C LEU A 2 14.89 3.96 -0.21
N LYS A 3 14.13 2.86 -0.12
CA LYS A 3 14.18 1.81 -1.14
C LYS A 3 13.57 2.28 -2.47
N ALA A 4 12.51 3.08 -2.47
CA ALA A 4 11.98 3.65 -3.71
C ALA A 4 13.05 4.50 -4.43
N LEU A 5 13.83 5.30 -3.69
CA LEU A 5 14.98 6.04 -4.23
C LEU A 5 16.06 5.09 -4.76
N LEU A 6 16.51 4.13 -3.95
CA LEU A 6 17.59 3.20 -4.30
C LEU A 6 17.25 2.32 -5.50
N HIS A 7 15.97 1.98 -5.69
CA HIS A 7 15.49 1.20 -6.83
C HIS A 7 15.10 2.08 -8.04
N GLY A 8 15.40 3.38 -8.00
CA GLY A 8 15.19 4.31 -9.13
C GLY A 8 13.74 4.66 -9.40
N LYS A 9 12.80 4.30 -8.51
CA LYS A 9 11.36 4.52 -8.66
C LYS A 9 10.95 5.99 -8.60
N LEU A 10 11.82 6.83 -8.06
CA LEU A 10 11.61 8.27 -7.88
C LEU A 10 12.31 9.15 -8.93
N ARG A 11 13.03 8.57 -9.89
CA ARG A 11 13.80 9.34 -10.90
C ARG A 11 12.94 10.25 -11.78
N ARG A 12 11.64 10.03 -11.91
CA ARG A 12 10.75 10.87 -12.73
C ARG A 12 10.35 12.20 -12.09
N VAL A 13 10.45 12.35 -10.77
CA VAL A 13 10.03 13.59 -10.08
C VAL A 13 11.05 14.72 -10.28
N ALA A 14 12.30 14.40 -10.63
CA ALA A 14 13.39 15.36 -10.76
C ALA A 14 13.61 15.91 -12.18
N VAL A 15 12.95 15.36 -13.22
CA VAL A 15 13.17 15.76 -14.64
C VAL A 15 12.05 16.69 -15.14
N GLY A 16 11.49 17.50 -14.24
CA GLY A 16 10.55 18.59 -14.56
C GLY A 16 11.13 19.98 -14.30
N VAL A 17 12.42 20.05 -13.96
CA VAL A 17 13.16 21.29 -13.78
C VAL A 17 14.44 21.13 -14.59
N ASP A 18 14.54 21.92 -15.65
CA ASP A 18 15.68 22.10 -16.56
C ASP A 18 15.96 20.96 -17.55
N GLU A 19 15.38 21.07 -18.75
CA GLU A 19 16.17 21.05 -19.99
C GLU A 19 15.41 21.77 -21.14
N GLU A 20 16.06 22.83 -21.63
CA GLU A 20 15.88 23.57 -22.89
C GLU A 20 14.77 24.63 -23.01
N SER A 21 15.19 25.87 -22.68
CA SER A 21 14.72 27.09 -23.32
C SER A 21 15.16 27.14 -24.78
N ASP A 22 14.20 27.30 -25.69
CA ASP A 22 14.32 28.22 -26.81
C ASP A 22 12.91 28.47 -27.39
N GLY A 23 12.46 29.73 -27.35
CA GLY A 23 11.24 30.16 -28.05
C GLY A 23 10.18 30.83 -27.18
N ASP A 24 10.45 32.09 -26.84
CA ASP A 24 9.53 33.22 -26.65
C ASP A 24 8.00 32.93 -26.79
N THR A 25 7.28 32.75 -25.67
CA THR A 25 5.90 33.25 -25.50
C THR A 25 5.56 33.34 -24.01
N LEU A 26 5.28 34.55 -23.54
CA LEU A 26 4.80 34.83 -22.18
C LEU A 26 3.32 34.44 -22.07
N GLU A 27 3.01 33.31 -21.45
CA GLU A 27 1.72 33.07 -20.80
C GLU A 27 1.96 32.72 -19.33
N GLU A 28 1.59 33.66 -18.43
CA GLU A 28 1.56 33.47 -16.99
C GLU A 28 0.41 32.51 -16.61
N GLY A 29 0.65 31.20 -16.76
CA GLY A 29 -0.12 30.16 -16.11
C GLY A 29 0.48 29.84 -14.75
N SER A 30 -0.28 30.03 -13.67
CA SER A 30 0.12 29.75 -12.29
C SER A 30 0.51 28.27 -12.08
N ALA A 31 1.79 27.94 -12.24
CA ALA A 31 2.36 26.64 -11.87
C ALA A 31 2.56 26.57 -10.35
N GLN A 32 1.46 26.48 -9.61
CA GLN A 32 1.46 26.26 -8.16
C GLN A 32 1.34 24.76 -7.83
N GLY A 33 2.03 23.89 -8.59
CA GLY A 33 2.17 22.47 -8.22
C GLY A 33 3.32 22.34 -7.24
N THR A 34 3.03 22.05 -5.97
CA THR A 34 4.09 21.78 -5.00
C THR A 34 4.73 20.43 -5.34
N ALA A 35 6.04 20.24 -5.08
CA ALA A 35 6.73 18.96 -5.32
C ALA A 35 6.04 17.76 -4.62
N THR A 36 5.24 18.04 -3.58
CA THR A 36 4.38 17.07 -2.89
C THR A 36 3.21 16.58 -3.73
N ASP A 37 2.62 17.42 -4.60
CA ASP A 37 1.47 17.03 -5.42
C ASP A 37 1.86 15.93 -6.41
N GLY A 38 2.99 16.10 -7.11
CA GLY A 38 3.52 15.07 -8.03
C GLY A 38 3.99 13.79 -7.33
N LEU A 39 4.40 13.86 -6.06
CA LEU A 39 4.79 12.68 -5.29
C LEU A 39 3.58 11.82 -4.92
N THR A 40 2.47 12.45 -4.55
CA THR A 40 1.23 11.76 -4.11
C THR A 40 0.47 11.07 -5.24
N GLU A 41 0.84 11.32 -6.48
CA GLU A 41 0.34 10.56 -7.64
C GLU A 41 1.08 9.23 -7.83
N LEU A 42 2.24 9.08 -7.21
CA LEU A 42 3.09 7.89 -7.36
C LEU A 42 2.77 6.83 -6.30
N GLU A 43 2.79 5.59 -6.75
CA GLU A 43 2.52 4.39 -5.93
C GLU A 43 3.75 3.92 -5.16
N ASP A 44 4.89 3.81 -5.84
CA ASP A 44 6.12 3.28 -5.25
C ASP A 44 6.55 4.02 -3.96
N PRO A 45 6.45 5.37 -3.88
CA PRO A 45 6.81 6.07 -2.66
C PRO A 45 5.87 5.74 -1.50
N LEU A 46 4.57 5.60 -1.74
CA LEU A 46 3.59 5.17 -0.74
C LEU A 46 3.90 3.76 -0.25
N THR A 47 4.11 2.82 -1.17
CA THR A 47 4.51 1.43 -0.86
C THR A 47 5.73 1.42 0.05
N SER A 48 6.76 2.18 -0.29
CA SER A 48 7.97 2.28 0.50
C SER A 48 7.75 3.00 1.84
N MET A 49 6.92 4.03 1.92
CA MET A 49 6.60 4.71 3.18
C MET A 49 5.81 3.84 4.16
N VAL A 50 5.02 2.88 3.67
CA VAL A 50 4.21 1.99 4.52
C VAL A 50 4.96 0.69 4.81
N PHE A 51 5.39 -0.04 3.79
CA PHE A 51 5.92 -1.40 3.97
C PHE A 51 7.38 -1.42 4.46
N GLU A 52 8.22 -0.41 4.19
CA GLU A 52 9.53 -0.33 4.87
C GLU A 52 9.37 -0.09 6.36
N ARG A 53 8.36 0.68 6.76
CA ARG A 53 8.10 0.97 8.17
C ARG A 53 7.63 -0.27 8.91
N LEU A 54 6.81 -1.11 8.26
CA LEU A 54 6.46 -2.43 8.80
C LEU A 54 7.71 -3.29 9.10
N ALA A 55 8.74 -3.22 8.24
CA ALA A 55 9.99 -3.94 8.47
C ALA A 55 10.80 -3.46 9.69
N TYR A 56 10.50 -2.27 10.23
CA TYR A 56 11.14 -1.73 11.44
C TYR A 56 10.35 -2.01 12.72
N LEU A 57 9.13 -2.53 12.62
CA LEU A 57 8.32 -2.87 13.78
C LEU A 57 8.72 -4.25 14.34
N PRO A 58 8.39 -4.55 15.61
CA PRO A 58 8.37 -5.92 16.10
C PRO A 58 7.55 -6.80 15.16
N ALA A 59 8.06 -8.00 14.87
CA ALA A 59 7.51 -8.85 13.81
C ALA A 59 6.02 -9.14 14.05
N GLU A 60 5.65 -9.47 15.29
CA GLU A 60 4.29 -9.74 15.73
C GLU A 60 3.35 -8.55 15.49
N LEU A 61 3.84 -7.33 15.71
CA LEU A 61 3.08 -6.11 15.45
C LEU A 61 2.89 -5.88 13.95
N ALA A 62 3.94 -6.08 13.15
CA ALA A 62 3.83 -5.99 11.68
C ALA A 62 2.83 -7.02 11.13
N TRP A 63 2.86 -8.26 11.63
CA TRP A 63 1.90 -9.30 11.29
C TRP A 63 0.48 -8.92 11.70
N ALA A 64 0.28 -8.42 12.92
CA ALA A 64 -1.02 -7.99 13.41
C ALA A 64 -1.62 -6.86 12.56
N ILE A 65 -0.80 -5.90 12.12
CA ILE A 65 -1.23 -4.81 11.22
C ILE A 65 -1.65 -5.37 9.86
N LEU A 66 -0.80 -6.17 9.21
CA LEU A 66 -1.10 -6.77 7.91
C LEU A 66 -2.37 -7.61 7.98
N ARG A 67 -2.48 -8.48 8.98
CA ARG A 67 -3.64 -9.34 9.19
C ARG A 67 -4.91 -8.53 9.45
N GLY A 68 -4.84 -7.54 10.34
CA GLY A 68 -5.98 -6.71 10.71
C GLY A 68 -6.58 -5.97 9.51
N ALA A 69 -5.70 -5.49 8.62
CA ALA A 69 -6.09 -4.75 7.42
C ALA A 69 -6.51 -5.66 6.26
N SER A 70 -6.05 -6.92 6.25
CA SER A 70 -6.34 -7.87 5.17
C SER A 70 -7.75 -8.45 5.20
N ARG A 71 -8.30 -8.73 4.02
CA ARG A 71 -9.53 -9.49 3.82
C ARG A 71 -9.30 -10.56 2.74
N PRO A 72 -9.91 -11.75 2.84
CA PRO A 72 -9.88 -12.70 1.73
C PRO A 72 -10.49 -12.10 0.46
N LEU A 73 -9.87 -12.36 -0.69
CA LEU A 73 -10.53 -12.14 -1.96
C LEU A 73 -11.47 -13.32 -2.23
N GLY A 74 -12.77 -13.05 -2.34
CA GLY A 74 -13.79 -14.07 -2.54
C GLY A 74 -13.96 -14.99 -1.32
N ASP A 75 -14.12 -16.28 -1.57
CA ASP A 75 -14.31 -17.35 -0.59
C ASP A 75 -12.98 -17.99 -0.10
N GLY A 76 -11.86 -17.29 -0.29
CA GLY A 76 -10.55 -17.76 0.18
C GLY A 76 -10.37 -17.74 1.70
N PRO A 77 -9.30 -18.37 2.22
CA PRO A 77 -9.00 -18.34 3.64
C PRO A 77 -8.51 -16.94 4.09
N PRO A 78 -8.76 -16.54 5.34
CA PRO A 78 -8.13 -15.36 5.93
C PRO A 78 -6.65 -15.58 6.21
N MET A 79 -5.90 -14.49 6.34
CA MET A 79 -4.50 -14.53 6.76
C MET A 79 -4.35 -15.30 8.09
N PRO A 80 -3.34 -16.18 8.23
CA PRO A 80 -3.17 -17.01 9.42
C PRO A 80 -3.14 -16.19 10.70
N ALA A 81 -3.81 -16.68 11.75
CA ALA A 81 -3.94 -15.98 13.02
C ALA A 81 -2.60 -15.81 13.75
N ILE A 82 -1.74 -16.81 13.63
CA ILE A 82 -0.45 -16.86 14.32
C ILE A 82 0.63 -16.49 13.29
N PRO A 83 1.56 -15.57 13.63
CA PRO A 83 2.70 -15.27 12.76
C PRO A 83 3.61 -16.49 12.60
N PRO A 84 4.30 -16.63 11.45
CA PRO A 84 5.31 -17.66 11.27
C PRO A 84 6.45 -17.50 12.29
N ALA A 85 7.11 -18.60 12.64
CA ALA A 85 8.27 -18.56 13.52
C ALA A 85 9.49 -17.90 12.83
N GLY A 86 10.33 -17.24 13.62
CA GLY A 86 11.58 -16.62 13.17
C GLY A 86 11.42 -15.15 12.79
N ALA A 87 12.43 -14.58 12.14
CA ALA A 87 12.44 -13.20 11.70
C ALA A 87 12.06 -13.07 10.22
N PRO A 88 11.21 -12.09 9.85
CA PRO A 88 10.88 -11.84 8.45
C PRO A 88 12.07 -11.20 7.71
N SER A 89 12.30 -11.67 6.48
CA SER A 89 13.19 -11.03 5.50
C SER A 89 12.36 -10.28 4.47
N TRP A 90 12.51 -8.96 4.43
CA TRP A 90 11.78 -8.07 3.53
C TRP A 90 12.63 -7.68 2.32
N SER A 91 12.09 -7.87 1.13
CA SER A 91 12.69 -7.48 -0.14
C SER A 91 11.74 -6.55 -0.88
N PHE A 92 12.25 -5.38 -1.30
CA PHE A 92 11.48 -4.36 -2.01
C PHE A 92 11.91 -4.37 -3.48
N TRP A 93 10.95 -4.45 -4.40
CA TRP A 93 11.18 -4.58 -5.84
C TRP A 93 12.29 -5.60 -6.19
N PRO A 94 12.23 -6.84 -5.68
CA PRO A 94 13.22 -7.84 -6.05
C PRO A 94 13.12 -8.15 -7.54
N SER A 95 14.25 -8.16 -8.24
CA SER A 95 14.31 -8.57 -9.64
C SER A 95 14.29 -10.09 -9.74
N LEU A 96 13.11 -10.66 -9.95
CA LEU A 96 12.93 -12.10 -10.11
C LEU A 96 13.14 -12.51 -11.57
N ARG A 97 13.67 -13.72 -11.78
CA ARG A 97 13.72 -14.31 -13.11
C ARG A 97 12.29 -14.64 -13.55
N PRO A 98 11.89 -14.29 -14.78
CA PRO A 98 10.60 -14.70 -15.29
C PRO A 98 10.51 -16.21 -15.42
N GLY A 99 9.34 -16.78 -15.10
CA GLY A 99 9.05 -18.15 -15.49
C GLY A 99 8.83 -18.28 -17.00
N ASP A 100 8.97 -19.49 -17.55
CA ASP A 100 8.90 -19.77 -18.99
C ASP A 100 7.65 -19.19 -19.69
N ARG A 101 6.54 -19.08 -18.94
CA ARG A 101 5.22 -18.62 -19.41
C ARG A 101 4.88 -17.16 -19.09
N GLY A 102 5.80 -16.34 -18.59
CA GLY A 102 5.53 -14.93 -18.28
C GLY A 102 5.47 -14.02 -19.51
N ARG A 103 4.67 -12.93 -19.47
CA ARG A 103 4.66 -11.88 -20.50
C ARG A 103 5.99 -11.13 -20.53
N ASN A 104 6.53 -10.76 -19.36
CA ASN A 104 7.85 -10.15 -19.28
C ASN A 104 8.92 -11.23 -19.41
N LYS A 105 9.78 -11.11 -20.43
CA LYS A 105 10.88 -12.06 -20.69
C LYS A 105 12.20 -11.66 -20.05
N VAL A 106 12.28 -10.48 -19.45
CA VAL A 106 13.50 -9.92 -18.87
C VAL A 106 13.53 -10.09 -17.35
N ARG A 107 12.54 -9.54 -16.64
CA ARG A 107 12.42 -9.66 -15.18
C ARG A 107 10.98 -9.53 -14.72
N VAL A 108 10.65 -10.14 -13.58
CA VAL A 108 9.39 -9.96 -12.88
C VAL A 108 9.68 -9.32 -11.54
N GLU A 109 8.96 -8.26 -11.20
CA GLU A 109 9.26 -7.41 -10.05
C GLU A 109 7.97 -7.22 -9.25
N PRO A 110 7.72 -8.00 -8.18
CA PRO A 110 6.70 -7.66 -7.20
C PRO A 110 7.13 -6.45 -6.38
N ASP A 111 6.17 -5.70 -5.83
CA ASP A 111 6.51 -4.52 -5.02
C ASP A 111 7.22 -4.88 -3.72
N VAL A 112 6.69 -5.86 -2.98
CA VAL A 112 7.30 -6.37 -1.76
C VAL A 112 7.18 -7.89 -1.69
N LEU A 113 8.28 -8.54 -1.30
CA LEU A 113 8.33 -9.95 -0.99
C LEU A 113 8.83 -10.14 0.44
N VAL A 114 8.07 -10.86 1.26
CA VAL A 114 8.42 -11.13 2.67
C VAL A 114 8.54 -12.63 2.88
N SER A 115 9.76 -13.11 3.09
CA SER A 115 10.02 -14.51 3.46
C SER A 115 10.09 -14.62 4.97
N TRP A 116 9.22 -15.41 5.58
CA TRP A 116 9.11 -15.53 7.04
C TRP A 116 8.77 -16.96 7.44
N GLY A 117 9.75 -17.69 7.99
CA GLY A 117 9.56 -19.09 8.36
C GLY A 117 9.17 -19.94 7.15
N ASP A 118 8.06 -20.65 7.22
CA ASP A 118 7.46 -21.42 6.13
C ASP A 118 6.56 -20.59 5.21
N THR A 119 6.36 -19.30 5.49
CA THR A 119 5.43 -18.43 4.78
C THR A 119 6.16 -17.47 3.85
N LEU A 120 5.54 -17.17 2.71
CA LEU A 120 5.98 -16.16 1.76
C LEU A 120 4.82 -15.19 1.49
N LEU A 121 4.98 -13.92 1.81
CA LEU A 121 4.01 -12.89 1.42
C LEU A 121 4.51 -12.23 0.14
N LEU A 122 3.71 -12.30 -0.92
CA LEU A 122 3.91 -11.58 -2.17
C LEU A 122 2.91 -10.43 -2.19
N ILE A 123 3.40 -9.20 -2.15
CA ILE A 123 2.59 -8.00 -2.03
C ILE A 123 2.74 -7.19 -3.31
N GLU A 124 1.60 -6.88 -3.93
CA GLU A 124 1.51 -6.00 -5.09
C GLU A 124 0.58 -4.84 -4.73
N ALA A 125 1.09 -3.62 -4.82
CA ALA A 125 0.40 -2.41 -4.44
C ALA A 125 -0.12 -1.68 -5.68
N LYS A 126 -1.23 -0.98 -5.51
CA LYS A 126 -1.77 -0.02 -6.47
C LYS A 126 -2.28 1.21 -5.73
N HIS A 127 -1.76 2.41 -6.03
CA HIS A 127 -2.33 3.65 -5.45
C HIS A 127 -3.67 3.98 -6.12
N ARG A 128 -3.71 3.90 -7.46
CA ARG A 128 -4.88 4.18 -8.31
C ARG A 128 -4.97 3.12 -9.42
N GLY A 129 -6.11 3.08 -10.13
CA GLY A 129 -6.32 2.18 -11.26
C GLY A 129 -6.70 0.76 -10.86
N PHE A 130 -6.60 -0.17 -11.80
CA PHE A 130 -7.00 -1.57 -11.63
C PHE A 130 -5.81 -2.46 -11.29
N GLN A 131 -6.07 -3.49 -10.49
CA GLN A 131 -5.13 -4.58 -10.31
C GLN A 131 -5.09 -5.48 -11.56
N ASP A 132 -3.93 -6.06 -11.88
CA ASP A 132 -3.77 -6.97 -13.04
C ASP A 132 -3.56 -8.42 -12.56
N PRO A 133 -4.54 -9.33 -12.73
CA PRO A 133 -4.40 -10.72 -12.29
C PRO A 133 -3.38 -11.49 -13.13
N ALA A 134 -3.07 -11.06 -14.37
CA ALA A 134 -2.00 -11.66 -15.15
C ALA A 134 -0.63 -11.31 -14.56
N GLN A 135 -0.46 -10.10 -14.02
CA GLN A 135 0.75 -9.71 -13.29
C GLN A 135 0.92 -10.56 -12.02
N TRP A 136 -0.15 -10.77 -11.26
CA TRP A 136 -0.12 -11.63 -10.08
C TRP A 136 0.33 -13.06 -10.40
N VAL A 137 -0.24 -13.67 -11.45
CA VAL A 137 0.13 -15.02 -11.91
C VAL A 137 1.61 -15.09 -12.28
N GLU A 138 2.14 -14.07 -12.95
CA GLU A 138 3.56 -14.02 -13.31
C GLU A 138 4.47 -13.92 -12.09
N GLN A 139 4.12 -13.07 -11.14
CA GLN A 139 4.87 -12.89 -9.90
C GLN A 139 4.84 -14.16 -9.04
N ILE A 140 3.69 -14.83 -8.93
CA ILE A 140 3.58 -16.13 -8.23
C ILE A 140 4.51 -17.16 -8.87
N ARG A 141 4.46 -17.32 -10.20
CA ARG A 141 5.33 -18.27 -10.92
C ARG A 141 6.81 -17.94 -10.75
N ALA A 142 7.18 -16.66 -10.86
CA ALA A 142 8.56 -16.22 -10.69
C ALA A 142 9.06 -16.47 -9.25
N ALA A 143 8.24 -16.20 -8.24
CA ALA A 143 8.56 -16.50 -6.85
C ALA A 143 8.73 -18.00 -6.62
N ARG A 144 7.84 -18.84 -7.17
CA ARG A 144 7.90 -20.31 -7.05
C ARG A 144 9.09 -20.95 -7.73
N ALA A 145 9.56 -20.37 -8.83
CA ALA A 145 10.76 -20.83 -9.52
C ALA A 145 12.05 -20.65 -8.70
N MET A 146 12.01 -19.86 -7.62
CA MET A 146 13.15 -19.72 -6.72
C MET A 146 13.22 -20.91 -5.74
N PRO A 147 14.34 -21.65 -5.68
CA PRO A 147 14.48 -22.79 -4.76
C PRO A 147 14.22 -22.44 -3.28
N ALA A 148 14.57 -21.22 -2.86
CA ALA A 148 14.34 -20.75 -1.50
C ALA A 148 12.85 -20.52 -1.15
N HIS A 149 11.96 -20.57 -2.14
CA HIS A 149 10.55 -20.21 -2.03
C HIS A 149 9.61 -21.31 -2.53
N SER A 150 10.12 -22.35 -3.20
CA SER A 150 9.30 -23.38 -3.85
C SER A 150 8.36 -24.07 -2.87
N GLU A 151 8.80 -24.36 -1.64
CA GLU A 151 8.04 -25.10 -0.63
C GLU A 151 7.27 -24.22 0.37
N LYS A 152 7.38 -22.88 0.27
CA LYS A 152 6.73 -21.98 1.26
C LYS A 152 5.23 -21.87 1.03
N GLN A 153 4.46 -21.60 2.07
CA GLN A 153 3.06 -21.19 1.95
C GLN A 153 3.00 -19.75 1.41
N LEU A 154 2.72 -19.61 0.11
CA LEU A 154 2.69 -18.32 -0.57
C LEU A 154 1.31 -17.69 -0.43
N TRP A 155 1.26 -16.47 0.11
CA TRP A 155 0.08 -15.63 0.16
C TRP A 155 0.27 -14.41 -0.73
N LEU A 156 -0.67 -14.19 -1.64
CA LEU A 156 -0.73 -12.96 -2.44
C LEU A 156 -1.53 -11.92 -1.66
N ILE A 157 -1.01 -10.70 -1.54
CA ILE A 157 -1.71 -9.56 -0.94
C ILE A 157 -1.77 -8.43 -1.97
N ALA A 158 -2.95 -8.19 -2.52
CA ALA A 158 -3.21 -7.05 -3.39
C ALA A 158 -3.58 -5.83 -2.53
N VAL A 159 -2.75 -4.78 -2.57
CA VAL A 159 -2.91 -3.59 -1.73
C VAL A 159 -3.42 -2.43 -2.57
N GLY A 160 -4.55 -1.84 -2.21
CA GLY A 160 -5.17 -0.76 -2.97
C GLY A 160 -5.55 -1.16 -4.39
N GLY A 161 -5.77 -0.13 -5.22
CA GLY A 161 -6.36 -0.27 -6.54
C GLY A 161 -7.79 -0.78 -6.50
N ILE A 162 -8.44 -0.75 -7.66
CA ILE A 162 -9.74 -1.34 -7.86
C ILE A 162 -9.52 -2.79 -8.23
N VAL A 163 -9.79 -3.67 -7.28
CA VAL A 163 -10.02 -5.08 -7.59
C VAL A 163 -11.45 -5.16 -8.11
N MET A 164 -11.64 -5.27 -9.42
CA MET A 164 -12.98 -5.42 -9.96
C MET A 164 -13.63 -6.66 -9.34
N GLN A 165 -14.64 -6.40 -8.52
CA GLN A 165 -15.56 -7.40 -7.94
C GLN A 165 -16.50 -7.95 -9.01
N GLU A 166 -16.58 -7.29 -10.19
CA GLU A 166 -17.43 -7.73 -11.29
C GLU A 166 -16.94 -9.09 -11.83
N GLY A 167 -17.58 -10.14 -11.32
CA GLY A 167 -17.66 -11.45 -11.93
C GLY A 167 -16.40 -12.29 -11.86
N HIS A 168 -15.94 -12.68 -10.66
CA HIS A 168 -15.03 -13.82 -10.44
C HIS A 168 -13.67 -13.79 -11.19
N GLY A 169 -13.34 -12.81 -12.03
CA GLY A 169 -12.27 -12.91 -13.03
C GLY A 169 -10.86 -12.94 -12.44
N HIS A 170 -10.57 -12.05 -11.49
CA HIS A 170 -9.26 -11.97 -10.82
C HIS A 170 -8.92 -13.29 -10.11
N LEU A 171 -9.80 -13.71 -9.19
CA LEU A 171 -9.61 -14.93 -8.43
C LEU A 171 -9.71 -16.18 -9.31
N ALA A 172 -10.63 -16.22 -10.28
CA ALA A 172 -10.74 -17.33 -11.22
C ALA A 172 -9.49 -17.46 -12.08
N ARG A 173 -8.84 -16.35 -12.46
CA ARG A 173 -7.58 -16.39 -13.20
C ARG A 173 -6.46 -17.00 -12.36
N VAL A 174 -6.30 -16.52 -11.12
CA VAL A 174 -5.32 -17.09 -10.18
C VAL A 174 -5.59 -18.58 -9.93
N ARG A 175 -6.85 -18.95 -9.66
CA ARG A 175 -7.26 -20.35 -9.46
C ARG A 175 -6.99 -21.23 -10.68
N ARG A 176 -7.27 -20.72 -11.88
CA ARG A 176 -7.04 -21.46 -13.13
C ARG A 176 -5.56 -21.70 -13.38
N ASP A 177 -4.72 -20.70 -13.12
CA ASP A 177 -3.35 -20.68 -13.61
C ASP A 177 -2.31 -21.14 -12.59
N VAL A 178 -2.59 -20.99 -11.29
CA VAL A 178 -1.63 -21.16 -10.17
C VAL A 178 -2.31 -21.58 -8.85
N ALA A 179 -3.48 -22.25 -8.86
CA ALA A 179 -4.18 -22.63 -7.62
C ALA A 179 -3.32 -23.46 -6.64
N SER A 180 -2.50 -24.38 -7.14
CA SER A 180 -1.61 -25.21 -6.30
C SER A 180 -0.46 -24.41 -5.68
N ASP A 181 -0.20 -23.22 -6.20
CA ASP A 181 1.01 -22.45 -5.91
C ASP A 181 0.72 -21.31 -4.93
N VAL A 182 -0.53 -21.08 -4.53
CA VAL A 182 -0.94 -20.01 -3.62
C VAL A 182 -1.86 -20.54 -2.53
N ALA A 183 -1.52 -20.28 -1.27
CA ALA A 183 -2.30 -20.65 -0.10
C ALA A 183 -3.57 -19.78 0.04
N GLY A 184 -3.48 -18.51 -0.35
CA GLY A 184 -4.61 -17.60 -0.37
C GLY A 184 -4.31 -16.28 -1.06
N VAL A 185 -5.37 -15.63 -1.54
CA VAL A 185 -5.32 -14.28 -2.10
C VAL A 185 -6.08 -13.35 -1.16
N LEU A 186 -5.38 -12.32 -0.70
CA LEU A 186 -5.87 -11.33 0.22
C LEU A 186 -5.90 -9.98 -0.48
N THR A 187 -6.78 -9.10 0.00
CA THR A 187 -6.81 -7.69 -0.35
C THR A 187 -6.60 -6.84 0.90
N ILE A 188 -5.94 -5.71 0.73
CA ILE A 188 -5.84 -4.65 1.73
C ILE A 188 -6.23 -3.36 1.05
N ARG A 189 -7.19 -2.60 1.59
CA ARG A 189 -7.36 -1.21 1.17
C ARG A 189 -6.40 -0.33 1.96
N TRP A 190 -5.89 0.73 1.34
CA TRP A 190 -5.04 1.69 2.05
C TRP A 190 -5.76 2.32 3.25
N GLU A 191 -7.08 2.51 3.14
CA GLU A 191 -7.94 2.96 4.24
C GLU A 191 -8.03 1.94 5.37
N ASP A 192 -8.07 0.63 5.06
CA ASP A 192 -8.11 -0.41 6.10
C ASP A 192 -6.82 -0.44 6.92
N LEU A 193 -5.67 -0.17 6.27
CA LEU A 193 -4.40 0.02 6.99
C LEU A 193 -4.49 1.23 7.94
N ARG A 194 -5.03 2.36 7.48
CA ARG A 194 -5.18 3.56 8.32
C ARG A 194 -6.09 3.30 9.52
N GLU A 195 -7.21 2.62 9.31
CA GLU A 195 -8.17 2.28 10.37
C GLU A 195 -7.56 1.32 11.40
N VAL A 196 -6.73 0.36 10.97
CA VAL A 196 -6.01 -0.55 11.89
C VAL A 196 -4.94 0.16 12.69
N LEU A 197 -4.23 1.12 12.08
CA LEU A 197 -3.18 1.88 12.78
C LEU A 197 -3.75 2.73 13.91
N TYR A 198 -4.95 3.30 13.76
CA TYR A 198 -5.53 4.23 14.74
C TYR A 198 -5.57 3.71 16.20
N PRO A 199 -6.19 2.55 16.51
CA PRO A 199 -6.20 2.02 17.87
C PRO A 199 -4.80 1.60 18.34
N ILE A 200 -3.94 1.15 17.42
CA ILE A 200 -2.56 0.75 17.75
C ILE A 200 -1.78 1.99 18.21
N GLU A 201 -1.75 3.06 17.41
CA GLU A 201 -1.11 4.34 17.74
C GLU A 201 -1.55 4.89 19.10
N ALA A 202 -2.85 4.81 19.40
CA ALA A 202 -3.39 5.23 20.69
C ALA A 202 -2.84 4.40 21.85
N SER A 203 -2.77 3.08 21.69
CA SER A 203 -2.27 2.15 22.71
C SER A 203 -0.74 2.18 22.86
N THR A 204 -0.01 2.55 21.82
CA THR A 204 1.46 2.50 21.78
C THR A 204 2.11 3.88 21.91
N ARG A 205 1.37 4.92 22.31
CA ARG A 205 1.85 6.33 22.31
C ARG A 205 3.15 6.55 23.11
N ALA A 206 3.35 5.80 24.20
CA ALA A 206 4.57 5.89 25.03
C ALA A 206 5.68 4.93 24.59
N SER A 207 5.47 4.14 23.53
CA SER A 207 6.42 3.13 23.07
C SER A 207 7.41 3.70 22.05
N PRO A 208 8.60 3.09 21.90
CA PRO A 208 9.55 3.43 20.84
C PRO A 208 8.96 3.29 19.42
N GLN A 209 7.99 2.41 19.22
CA GLN A 209 7.35 2.15 17.94
C GLN A 209 6.40 3.29 17.50
N SER A 210 6.03 4.19 18.42
CA SER A 210 5.09 5.29 18.16
C SER A 210 5.54 6.23 17.03
N ALA A 211 6.84 6.42 16.84
CA ALA A 211 7.36 7.24 15.75
C ALA A 211 7.11 6.57 14.39
N VAL A 212 7.45 5.29 14.27
CA VAL A 212 7.25 4.50 13.04
C VAL A 212 5.78 4.43 12.66
N LEU A 213 4.90 4.20 13.64
CA LEU A 213 3.45 4.12 13.39
C LEU A 213 2.86 5.47 12.95
N ARG A 214 3.29 6.58 13.56
CA ARG A 214 2.89 7.92 13.15
C ARG A 214 3.39 8.28 11.77
N ASP A 215 4.60 7.88 11.41
CA ASP A 215 5.15 8.07 10.06
C ASP A 215 4.31 7.34 9.01
N MET A 216 3.90 6.10 9.30
CA MET A 216 3.00 5.35 8.42
C MET A 216 1.65 6.02 8.27
N ALA A 217 1.06 6.48 9.39
CA ALA A 217 -0.22 7.17 9.37
C ALA A 217 -0.15 8.48 8.57
N ALA A 218 0.90 9.28 8.80
CA ALA A 218 1.13 10.52 8.07
C ALA A 218 1.32 10.28 6.56
N ALA A 219 2.02 9.22 6.17
CA ALA A 219 2.17 8.84 4.76
C ALA A 219 0.82 8.48 4.12
N LEU A 220 0.01 7.66 4.79
CA LEU A 220 -1.33 7.33 4.30
C LEU A 220 -2.21 8.58 4.14
N GLU A 221 -2.19 9.47 5.13
CA GLU A 221 -2.96 10.72 5.11
C GLU A 221 -2.51 11.69 4.02
N ALA A 222 -1.21 11.75 3.74
CA ALA A 222 -0.64 12.53 2.64
C ALA A 222 -1.13 12.05 1.26
N TRP A 223 -1.37 10.75 1.10
CA TRP A 223 -1.99 10.16 -0.11
C TRP A 223 -3.53 10.19 -0.08
N GLY A 224 -4.14 10.87 0.90
CA GLY A 224 -5.59 11.03 1.01
C GLY A 224 -6.30 9.90 1.76
N TYR A 225 -5.59 8.90 2.26
CA TYR A 225 -6.16 7.79 3.03
C TYR A 225 -6.28 8.17 4.51
N ARG A 226 -7.34 8.91 4.80
CA ARG A 226 -7.63 9.45 6.13
C ARG A 226 -8.67 8.61 6.86
N ARG A 227 -8.64 8.70 8.18
CA ARG A 227 -9.67 8.10 9.04
C ARG A 227 -11.05 8.62 8.63
N LYS A 228 -12.00 7.70 8.47
CA LYS A 228 -13.38 8.07 8.15
C LYS A 228 -14.13 8.37 9.44
N THR A 229 -14.64 9.59 9.55
CA THR A 229 -15.58 9.97 10.61
C THR A 229 -16.98 9.88 10.06
N TRP A 230 -17.82 9.03 10.65
CA TRP A 230 -19.21 8.92 10.24
C TRP A 230 -19.94 10.23 10.52
N PHE A 231 -20.80 10.67 9.60
CA PHE A 231 -21.58 11.89 9.81
C PHE A 231 -22.42 11.82 11.09
N SER A 232 -22.95 10.64 11.41
CA SER A 232 -23.70 10.37 12.64
C SER A 232 -22.87 10.49 13.93
N SER A 233 -21.55 10.51 13.83
CA SER A 233 -20.65 10.73 14.96
C SER A 233 -20.27 12.20 15.15
N LEU A 234 -20.69 13.08 14.24
CA LEU A 234 -20.54 14.52 14.44
C LEU A 234 -21.51 14.99 15.53
N PRO A 235 -21.09 15.92 16.41
CA PRO A 235 -22.00 16.51 17.38
C PRO A 235 -23.18 17.18 16.65
N ALA A 236 -24.40 16.96 17.14
CA ALA A 236 -25.57 17.64 16.60
C ALA A 236 -25.38 19.16 16.73
N VAL A 237 -25.56 19.90 15.62
CA VAL A 237 -25.58 21.36 15.65
C VAL A 237 -26.89 21.77 16.32
N THR A 238 -26.88 21.89 17.65
CA THR A 238 -28.06 22.24 18.44
C THR A 238 -28.29 23.74 18.57
N GLU A 239 -27.43 24.58 18.01
CA GLU A 239 -27.57 26.04 18.06
C GLU A 239 -27.68 26.63 16.66
N ARG A 240 -28.81 27.29 16.37
CA ARG A 240 -28.91 28.24 15.26
C ARG A 240 -28.03 29.43 15.63
N PRO A 241 -26.99 29.77 14.86
CA PRO A 241 -26.26 31.01 15.10
C PRO A 241 -27.24 32.17 14.87
N GLY A 242 -27.35 33.07 15.85
CA GLY A 242 -27.80 34.43 15.57
C GLY A 242 -26.88 35.02 14.49
N SER A 243 -27.45 35.79 13.57
CA SER A 243 -26.91 36.15 12.25
C SER A 243 -25.57 36.92 12.21
N GLU A 244 -24.83 37.04 13.32
CA GLU A 244 -23.58 37.82 13.39
C GLU A 244 -22.32 37.01 13.73
N ASP A 245 -22.43 35.76 14.23
CA ASP A 245 -21.26 34.97 14.68
C ASP A 245 -20.88 33.77 13.80
N SER A 246 -21.50 33.63 12.63
CA SER A 246 -21.37 32.46 11.75
C SER A 246 -19.96 32.25 11.17
N VAL A 247 -19.13 33.29 11.09
CA VAL A 247 -17.80 33.22 10.47
C VAL A 247 -16.72 32.75 11.46
N GLY A 248 -16.91 32.99 12.77
CA GLY A 248 -15.96 32.59 13.82
C GLY A 248 -16.01 31.09 14.16
N MET A 249 -17.19 30.48 14.13
CA MET A 249 -17.35 29.07 14.50
C MET A 249 -16.74 28.08 13.48
N ILE A 250 -16.69 28.44 12.19
CA ILE A 250 -16.14 27.56 11.15
C ILE A 250 -14.62 27.39 11.29
N GLN A 251 -13.91 28.34 11.93
CA GLN A 251 -12.47 28.24 12.16
C GLN A 251 -12.08 27.26 13.28
N GLY A 252 -13.01 26.93 14.18
CA GLY A 252 -12.79 25.93 15.25
C GLY A 252 -12.87 24.48 14.75
N TRP A 253 -13.42 24.26 13.55
CA TRP A 253 -13.62 22.95 12.95
C TRP A 253 -12.41 22.55 12.10
N ARG A 254 -11.20 22.76 12.63
CA ARG A 254 -10.02 22.09 12.08
C ARG A 254 -10.08 20.63 12.51
N ILE A 255 -10.60 19.80 11.61
CA ILE A 255 -10.51 18.35 11.66
C ILE A 255 -9.03 18.00 11.87
N ARG A 256 -8.71 17.48 13.06
CA ARG A 256 -7.41 16.91 13.41
C ARG A 256 -7.42 15.41 13.11
#